data_AF-A0A932J3K9-F1
#
_entry.id   AF-A0A932J3K9-F1
#
_cell.length_a   1.000
_cell.length_b   1.000
_cell.length_c   1.000
_cell.angle_alpha   90.00
_cell.angle_beta   90.00
_cell.angle_gamma   90.00
#
_symmetry.space_group_name_H-M   'P 1'
#
loop_
_entity.id
_entity.type
_entity.pdbx_description
1 polymer ?
#
loop_
_entity_poly.entity_id
_entity_poly.type
_entity_poly.pdbx_seq_one_letter_code
_entity_poly.pdbx_strand_id
1 'polypeptide(L)'
;MPVNFFRRTFSLAFRRAFAITVLLFLIGRDAPVLTDINVQVSVRVGALQFDFVGWTLEALGFKAAQTLSTEQSYLDTDQRKQIVLDYFDLLDQSLKLNREIDDIFADPNQADPASASAGLNAELAEIRACMNEIQPIAEAVLQEQIAAVLAEEGFAVGGQIVPPVSFHITALPGFLVVSPRDRIELQSYANIEPGLTAEDEVALEEKIETELNVSALVVPLGGLGTYPTMIYETSNLNYTLEVGAHEWTHNYLTLRPLGINYEGSPELRTMNEVAATLAGQEIGQQVIARYYPERVPPPPVPTVAPTLAPAPTPTPDPNRFDFNLQMHETRVKVDELLAAGKIAEAEAYMEARRQVFLDHGYRIRKLNQAYFAFYGAYNIGLGAGGRDPVGPAVRQLRDRSQSIKAFLDTLSWMTSFGDLQEAVK
;
A
#
# COMPACT_ATOMS: atom_id res chain seq x y z
N MET A 1 -2.82 -51.86 30.40
CA MET A 1 -2.39 -50.47 30.18
C MET A 1 -1.04 -50.36 29.43
N PRO A 2 -0.92 -50.68 28.12
CA PRO A 2 0.28 -50.32 27.34
C PRO A 2 0.05 -49.36 26.15
N VAL A 3 -1.20 -49.20 25.68
CA VAL A 3 -1.51 -48.47 24.43
C VAL A 3 -1.32 -46.95 24.56
N ASN A 4 -1.57 -46.39 25.75
CA ASN A 4 -1.45 -44.95 25.99
C ASN A 4 -0.01 -44.44 26.11
N PHE A 5 0.94 -45.31 26.45
CA PHE A 5 2.36 -44.94 26.54
C PHE A 5 2.98 -44.80 25.15
N PHE A 6 2.69 -45.75 24.25
CA PHE A 6 3.22 -45.78 22.88
C PHE A 6 2.72 -44.62 22.01
N ARG A 7 1.45 -44.21 22.16
CA ARG A 7 0.90 -43.04 21.45
C ARG A 7 1.52 -41.72 21.89
N ARG A 8 1.82 -41.57 23.18
CA ARG A 8 2.47 -40.35 23.72
C ARG A 8 3.92 -40.23 23.26
N THR A 9 4.69 -41.32 23.33
CA THR A 9 6.10 -41.32 22.90
C THR A 9 6.25 -41.15 21.38
N PHE A 10 5.37 -41.75 20.57
CA PHE A 10 5.36 -41.55 19.12
C PHE A 10 4.99 -40.11 18.72
N SER A 11 3.99 -39.52 19.38
CA SER A 11 3.60 -38.10 19.18
C SER A 11 4.74 -37.12 19.51
N LEU A 12 5.48 -37.37 20.59
CA LEU A 12 6.62 -36.54 20.99
C LEU A 12 7.81 -36.69 20.03
N ALA A 13 8.10 -37.91 19.58
CA ALA A 13 9.16 -38.18 18.61
C ALA A 13 8.83 -37.58 17.24
N PHE A 14 7.57 -37.68 16.79
CA PHE A 14 7.11 -37.08 15.54
C PHE A 14 7.17 -35.56 15.58
N ARG A 15 6.72 -34.92 16.67
CA ARG A 15 6.82 -33.46 16.84
C ARG A 15 8.27 -32.97 16.85
N ARG A 16 9.18 -33.72 17.50
CA ARG A 16 10.62 -33.39 17.49
C ARG A 16 11.25 -33.60 16.13
N ALA A 17 10.93 -34.69 15.44
CA ALA A 17 11.41 -34.94 14.08
C ALA A 17 10.88 -33.91 13.08
N PHE A 18 9.61 -33.52 13.20
CA PHE A 18 9.01 -32.46 12.38
C PHE A 18 9.65 -31.11 12.67
N ALA A 19 9.84 -30.73 13.95
CA ALA A 19 10.54 -29.51 14.32
C ALA A 19 11.99 -29.49 13.82
N ILE A 20 12.72 -30.60 13.92
CA ILE A 20 14.09 -30.73 13.39
C ILE A 20 14.09 -30.67 11.86
N THR A 21 13.10 -31.26 11.18
CA THR A 21 12.98 -31.21 9.72
C THR A 21 12.68 -29.80 9.24
N VAL A 22 11.77 -29.08 9.92
CA VAL A 22 11.50 -27.66 9.68
C VAL A 22 12.77 -26.82 9.95
N LEU A 23 13.48 -27.09 11.05
CA LEU A 23 14.74 -26.40 11.37
C LEU A 23 15.83 -26.67 10.33
N LEU A 24 15.95 -27.91 9.84
CA LEU A 24 16.91 -28.29 8.79
C LEU A 24 16.53 -27.69 7.42
N PHE A 25 15.25 -27.56 7.11
CA PHE A 25 14.78 -26.82 5.92
C PHE A 25 15.05 -25.32 6.03
N LEU A 26 15.03 -24.76 7.25
CA LEU A 26 15.38 -23.36 7.51
C LEU A 26 16.89 -23.08 7.46
N ILE A 27 17.73 -24.10 7.70
CA ILE A 27 19.21 -24.00 7.71
C ILE A 27 19.81 -24.26 6.31
N GLY A 28 19.03 -24.77 5.35
CA GLY A 28 19.45 -24.98 3.95
C GLY A 28 19.49 -23.72 3.10
N ARG A 29 19.98 -22.58 3.62
CA ARG A 29 20.27 -21.40 2.78
C ARG A 29 21.71 -21.50 2.31
N ASP A 30 21.89 -21.66 1.00
CA ASP A 30 23.16 -21.35 0.34
C ASP A 30 23.63 -19.96 0.81
N ALA A 31 24.93 -19.83 1.10
CA ALA A 31 25.48 -18.54 1.49
C ALA A 31 25.10 -17.51 0.42
N PRO A 32 24.50 -16.35 0.80
CA PRO A 32 24.01 -15.39 -0.16
C PRO A 32 25.14 -14.97 -1.10
N VAL A 33 24.89 -15.08 -2.40
CA VAL A 33 25.87 -14.68 -3.41
C VAL A 33 26.05 -13.17 -3.27
N LEU A 34 27.23 -12.72 -2.85
CA LEU A 34 27.52 -11.30 -2.60
C LEU A 34 27.38 -10.41 -3.85
N THR A 35 27.30 -11.00 -5.05
CA THR A 35 27.04 -10.29 -6.31
C THR A 35 25.54 -10.08 -6.60
N ASP A 36 24.65 -10.68 -5.81
CA ASP A 36 23.21 -10.48 -5.95
C ASP A 36 22.84 -9.05 -5.52
N ILE A 37 22.11 -8.34 -6.36
CA ILE A 37 21.71 -6.95 -6.13
C ILE A 37 20.88 -6.81 -4.85
N ASN A 38 20.05 -7.79 -4.50
CA ASN A 38 19.24 -7.77 -3.29
C ASN A 38 20.12 -7.86 -2.03
N VAL A 39 21.16 -8.69 -2.07
CA VAL A 39 22.14 -8.79 -0.97
C VAL A 39 22.92 -7.48 -0.85
N GLN A 40 23.30 -6.88 -1.97
CA GLN A 40 24.04 -5.62 -1.99
C GLN A 40 23.22 -4.42 -1.47
N VAL A 41 21.95 -4.34 -1.82
CA VAL A 41 21.01 -3.34 -1.30
C VAL A 41 20.79 -3.57 0.19
N SER A 42 20.48 -4.80 0.59
CA SER A 42 20.26 -5.20 1.99
C SER A 42 21.43 -4.78 2.91
N VAL A 43 22.67 -5.11 2.54
CA VAL A 43 23.87 -4.75 3.31
C VAL A 43 24.04 -3.23 3.46
N ARG A 44 23.65 -2.44 2.46
CA ARG A 44 23.80 -0.97 2.47
C ARG A 44 22.74 -0.27 3.29
N VAL A 45 21.52 -0.81 3.32
CA VAL A 45 20.46 -0.37 4.21
C VAL A 45 20.82 -0.72 5.66
N GLY A 46 21.35 -1.92 5.90
CA GLY A 46 21.90 -2.32 7.20
C GLY A 46 20.87 -2.26 8.32
N ALA A 47 21.17 -1.49 9.38
CA ALA A 47 20.35 -1.37 10.57
C ALA A 47 19.03 -0.60 10.35
N LEU A 48 18.87 0.05 9.19
CA LEU A 48 17.63 0.73 8.82
C LEU A 48 16.58 -0.24 8.29
N GLN A 49 16.86 -1.55 8.18
CA GLN A 49 15.86 -2.51 7.71
C GLN A 49 14.76 -2.72 8.72
N PHE A 50 13.52 -2.75 8.21
CA PHE A 50 12.34 -2.96 9.04
C PHE A 50 12.29 -4.37 9.67
N ASP A 51 12.07 -4.45 10.98
CA ASP A 51 11.88 -5.71 11.71
C ASP A 51 10.46 -6.28 11.57
N PHE A 52 10.20 -6.96 10.44
CA PHE A 52 8.93 -7.66 10.23
C PHE A 52 8.64 -8.73 11.28
N VAL A 53 9.64 -9.39 11.86
CA VAL A 53 9.42 -10.49 12.80
C VAL A 53 8.95 -9.95 14.13
N GLY A 54 9.65 -8.96 14.67
CA GLY A 54 9.24 -8.24 15.87
C GLY A 54 7.85 -7.65 15.71
N TRP A 55 7.63 -6.88 14.63
CA TRP A 55 6.34 -6.28 14.34
C TRP A 55 5.20 -7.31 14.25
N THR A 56 5.41 -8.42 13.52
CA THR A 56 4.37 -9.45 13.36
C THR A 56 4.00 -10.09 14.69
N LEU A 57 4.99 -10.37 15.55
CA LEU A 57 4.74 -10.94 16.88
C LEU A 57 3.96 -9.98 17.78
N GLU A 58 4.29 -8.69 17.74
CA GLU A 58 3.56 -7.64 18.46
C GLU A 58 2.11 -7.53 17.95
N ALA A 59 1.92 -7.42 16.64
CA ALA A 59 0.61 -7.32 16.02
C ALA A 59 -0.27 -8.54 16.34
N LEU A 60 0.29 -9.76 16.30
CA LEU A 60 -0.43 -10.97 16.72
C LEU A 60 -0.79 -10.94 18.21
N GLY A 61 0.08 -10.39 19.06
CA GLY A 61 -0.21 -10.16 20.48
C GLY A 61 -1.40 -9.22 20.67
N PHE A 62 -1.41 -8.08 19.96
CA PHE A 62 -2.52 -7.13 19.97
C PHE A 62 -3.82 -7.77 19.47
N LYS A 63 -3.78 -8.53 18.36
CA LYS A 63 -4.98 -9.21 17.83
C LYS A 63 -5.50 -10.32 18.75
N ALA A 64 -4.61 -11.02 19.45
CA ALA A 64 -5.03 -11.99 20.47
C ALA A 64 -5.75 -11.29 21.63
N ALA A 65 -5.23 -10.15 22.11
CA ALA A 65 -5.89 -9.35 23.15
C ALA A 65 -7.24 -8.81 22.68
N GLN A 66 -7.31 -8.27 21.45
CA GLN A 66 -8.53 -7.79 20.81
C GLN A 66 -9.58 -8.90 20.69
N THR A 67 -9.21 -10.12 20.27
CA THR A 67 -10.15 -11.25 20.13
C THR A 67 -10.69 -11.72 21.48
N LEU A 68 -9.90 -11.57 22.56
CA LEU A 68 -10.32 -11.90 23.92
C LEU A 68 -11.23 -10.81 24.52
N SER A 69 -11.13 -9.57 24.05
CA SER A 69 -12.04 -8.48 24.41
C SER A 69 -13.28 -8.52 23.52
N THR A 70 -14.44 -8.81 24.11
CA THR A 70 -15.72 -8.77 23.38
C THR A 70 -16.39 -7.39 23.42
N GLU A 71 -15.65 -6.35 23.81
CA GLU A 71 -16.17 -5.00 24.07
C GLU A 71 -16.95 -4.43 22.89
N GLN A 72 -16.46 -4.59 21.66
CA GLN A 72 -17.16 -4.12 20.46
C GLN A 72 -18.51 -4.81 20.19
N SER A 73 -18.70 -6.04 20.69
CA SER A 73 -19.93 -6.81 20.50
C SER A 73 -21.09 -6.30 21.36
N TYR A 74 -20.79 -5.47 22.37
CA TYR A 74 -21.79 -4.84 23.25
C TYR A 74 -22.12 -3.39 22.85
N LEU A 75 -21.43 -2.84 21.85
CA LEU A 75 -21.67 -1.48 21.36
C LEU A 75 -22.78 -1.47 20.32
N ASP A 76 -23.64 -0.45 20.40
CA ASP A 76 -24.61 -0.18 19.35
C ASP A 76 -23.95 0.46 18.10
N THR A 77 -24.72 0.60 17.03
CA THR A 77 -24.20 1.12 15.75
C THR A 77 -23.67 2.55 15.86
N ASP A 78 -24.32 3.41 16.66
CA ASP A 78 -23.93 4.82 16.81
C ASP A 78 -22.65 4.93 17.64
N GLN A 79 -22.53 4.16 18.72
CA GLN A 79 -21.31 4.06 19.53
C GLN A 79 -20.12 3.57 18.70
N ARG A 80 -20.31 2.50 17.92
CA ARG A 80 -19.26 1.96 17.03
C ARG A 80 -18.78 3.00 16.02
N LYS A 81 -19.73 3.71 15.40
CA LYS A 81 -19.42 4.80 14.47
C LYS A 81 -18.64 5.91 15.17
N GLN A 82 -19.08 6.34 16.35
CA GLN A 82 -18.43 7.42 17.09
C GLN A 82 -17.00 7.07 17.47
N ILE A 83 -16.73 5.85 17.96
CA ILE A 83 -15.36 5.41 18.29
C ILE A 83 -14.43 5.47 17.08
N VAL A 84 -14.91 5.07 15.90
CA VAL A 84 -14.11 5.20 14.68
C VAL A 84 -13.83 6.66 14.38
N LEU A 85 -14.85 7.53 14.41
CA LEU A 85 -14.65 8.95 14.14
C LEU A 85 -13.71 9.61 15.14
N ASP A 86 -13.85 9.31 16.44
CA ASP A 86 -12.98 9.81 17.50
C ASP A 86 -11.51 9.38 17.28
N TYR A 87 -11.30 8.12 16.87
CA TYR A 87 -9.96 7.62 16.53
C TYR A 87 -9.32 8.40 15.37
N PHE A 88 -10.07 8.65 14.29
CA PHE A 88 -9.55 9.42 13.15
C PHE A 88 -9.34 10.91 13.49
N ASP A 89 -10.17 11.48 14.36
CA ASP A 89 -9.99 12.86 14.84
C ASP A 89 -8.75 13.00 15.74
N LEU A 90 -8.46 12.02 16.61
CA LEU A 90 -7.22 11.98 17.39
C LEU A 90 -5.99 11.79 16.48
N LEU A 91 -6.11 10.92 15.47
CA LEU A 91 -5.04 10.68 14.52
C LEU A 91 -4.73 11.94 13.67
N ASP A 92 -5.75 12.70 13.27
CA ASP A 92 -5.56 14.01 12.61
C ASP A 92 -4.83 15.01 13.49
N GLN A 93 -5.17 15.06 14.79
CA GLN A 93 -4.48 15.90 15.76
C GLN A 93 -3.02 15.49 15.93
N SER A 94 -2.72 14.19 16.04
CA SER A 94 -1.35 13.69 16.12
C SER A 94 -0.54 14.06 14.88
N LEU A 95 -1.11 13.93 13.67
CA LEU A 95 -0.44 14.29 12.42
C LEU A 95 -0.22 15.81 12.27
N LYS A 96 -1.08 16.64 12.86
CA LYS A 96 -0.87 18.10 12.93
C LYS A 96 0.27 18.44 13.88
N LEU A 97 0.29 17.88 15.08
CA LEU A 97 1.34 18.09 16.06
C LEU A 97 2.71 17.63 15.55
N ASN A 98 2.78 16.46 14.91
CA ASN A 98 4.03 15.99 14.29
C ASN A 98 4.56 16.99 13.26
N ARG A 99 3.69 17.53 12.39
CA ARG A 99 4.10 18.55 11.41
C ARG A 99 4.58 19.84 12.06
N GLU A 100 3.91 20.30 13.12
CA GLU A 100 4.34 21.50 13.85
C GLU A 100 5.68 21.28 14.55
N ILE A 101 5.91 20.09 15.09
CA ILE A 101 7.20 19.70 15.67
C ILE A 101 8.28 19.68 14.57
N ASP A 102 8.01 19.02 13.44
CA ASP A 102 8.93 18.95 12.31
C ASP A 102 9.29 20.35 11.79
N ASP A 103 8.30 21.25 11.67
CA ASP A 103 8.50 22.65 11.26
C ASP A 103 9.42 23.41 12.23
N ILE A 104 9.30 23.17 13.54
CA ILE A 104 10.20 23.75 14.56
C ILE A 104 11.63 23.25 14.41
N PHE A 105 11.82 21.96 14.11
CA PHE A 105 13.14 21.37 13.89
C PHE A 105 13.75 21.78 12.54
N ALA A 106 12.92 22.11 11.56
CA ALA A 106 13.35 22.57 10.25
C ALA A 106 13.68 24.07 10.18
N ASP A 107 13.29 24.90 11.17
CA ASP A 107 13.57 26.34 11.18
C ASP A 107 15.02 26.65 11.60
N PRO A 108 15.87 27.17 10.69
CA PRO A 108 17.27 27.50 11.00
C PRO A 108 17.43 28.66 11.99
N ASN A 109 16.37 29.42 12.28
CA ASN A 109 16.38 30.52 13.25
C ASN A 109 16.01 30.07 14.67
N GLN A 110 15.54 28.82 14.83
CA GLN A 110 15.20 28.25 16.13
C GLN A 110 16.47 27.77 16.84
N ALA A 111 16.91 28.53 17.85
CA ALA A 111 18.17 28.24 18.56
C ALA A 111 18.11 27.01 19.49
N ASP A 112 16.91 26.66 19.98
CA ASP A 112 16.67 25.46 20.80
C ASP A 112 15.32 24.81 20.41
N PRO A 113 15.29 24.00 19.33
CA PRO A 113 14.08 23.32 18.86
C PRO A 113 13.51 22.35 19.89
N ALA A 114 14.36 21.72 20.70
CA ALA A 114 13.97 20.75 21.70
C ALA A 114 13.17 21.39 22.85
N SER A 115 13.64 22.53 23.37
CA SER A 115 12.87 23.25 24.39
C SER A 115 11.59 23.88 23.83
N ALA A 116 11.60 24.34 22.57
CA ALA A 116 10.43 24.95 21.93
C ALA A 116 9.32 23.94 21.63
N SER A 117 9.67 22.72 21.26
CA SER A 117 8.72 21.63 20.95
C SER A 117 8.29 20.84 22.19
N ALA A 118 8.83 21.11 23.38
CA ALA A 118 8.56 20.30 24.59
C ALA A 118 7.08 20.21 24.97
N GLY A 119 6.33 21.30 24.83
CA GLY A 119 4.88 21.33 25.08
C GLY A 119 4.10 20.49 24.06
N LEU A 120 4.42 20.63 22.77
CA LEU A 120 3.79 19.86 21.70
C LEU A 120 4.09 18.36 21.81
N ASN A 121 5.31 18.01 22.21
CA ASN A 121 5.69 16.62 22.47
C ASN A 121 4.90 16.00 23.64
N ALA A 122 4.62 16.77 24.69
CA ALA A 122 3.79 16.31 25.80
C ALA A 122 2.33 16.09 25.36
N GLU A 123 1.77 17.02 24.60
CA GLU A 123 0.41 16.91 24.06
C GLU A 123 0.28 15.74 23.06
N LEU A 124 1.27 15.55 22.18
CA LEU A 124 1.35 14.42 21.28
C LEU A 124 1.37 13.09 22.04
N ALA A 125 2.13 13.00 23.14
CA ALA A 125 2.18 11.81 23.97
C ALA A 125 0.83 11.48 24.62
N GLU A 126 0.09 12.49 25.07
CA GLU A 126 -1.27 12.33 25.62
C GLU A 126 -2.24 11.83 24.53
N ILE A 127 -2.24 12.46 23.36
CA ILE A 127 -3.08 12.03 22.22
C ILE A 127 -2.76 10.60 21.82
N ARG A 128 -1.47 10.24 21.72
CA ARG A 128 -1.05 8.87 21.36
C ARG A 128 -1.47 7.84 22.42
N ALA A 129 -1.44 8.20 23.71
CA ALA A 129 -1.96 7.34 24.76
C ALA A 129 -3.48 7.09 24.59
N CYS A 130 -4.27 8.13 24.34
CA CYS A 130 -5.70 7.99 24.08
C CYS A 130 -5.99 7.18 22.81
N MET A 131 -5.23 7.40 21.73
CA MET A 131 -5.35 6.62 20.50
C MET A 131 -5.12 5.13 20.75
N ASN A 132 -4.06 4.77 21.50
CA ASN A 132 -3.72 3.38 21.80
C ASN A 132 -4.83 2.65 22.57
N GLU A 133 -5.62 3.35 23.37
CA GLU A 133 -6.75 2.76 24.10
C GLU A 133 -7.92 2.41 23.17
N ILE A 134 -8.25 3.28 22.22
CA ILE A 134 -9.44 3.11 21.36
C ILE A 134 -9.14 2.43 20.02
N GLN A 135 -7.88 2.42 19.59
CA GLN A 135 -7.46 1.85 18.31
C GLN A 135 -7.89 0.39 18.10
N PRO A 136 -7.73 -0.53 19.09
CA PRO A 136 -8.17 -1.91 18.89
C PRO A 136 -9.68 -2.00 18.61
N ILE A 137 -10.50 -1.15 19.23
CA ILE A 137 -11.94 -1.16 19.01
C ILE A 137 -12.25 -0.58 17.63
N ALA A 138 -11.62 0.55 17.27
CA ALA A 138 -11.81 1.19 15.96
C ALA A 138 -11.43 0.24 14.81
N GLU A 139 -10.26 -0.40 14.87
CA GLU A 139 -9.82 -1.38 13.87
C GLU A 139 -10.80 -2.54 13.73
N ALA A 140 -11.26 -3.08 14.86
CA ALA A 140 -12.18 -4.21 14.83
C ALA A 140 -13.54 -3.85 14.23
N VAL A 141 -14.06 -2.66 14.54
CA VAL A 141 -15.27 -2.13 13.93
C VAL A 141 -15.10 -2.01 12.42
N LEU A 142 -13.99 -1.45 11.94
CA LEU A 142 -13.70 -1.30 10.51
C LEU A 142 -13.54 -2.65 9.81
N GLN A 143 -12.81 -3.61 10.40
CA GLN A 143 -12.66 -4.97 9.88
C GLN A 143 -14.03 -5.67 9.72
N GLU A 144 -14.91 -5.54 10.71
CA GLU A 144 -16.28 -6.09 10.65
C GLU A 144 -17.12 -5.41 9.57
N GLN A 145 -16.99 -4.09 9.40
CA GLN A 145 -17.70 -3.33 8.37
C GLN A 145 -17.28 -3.75 6.95
N ILE A 146 -15.97 -3.92 6.71
CA ILE A 146 -15.45 -4.45 5.44
C ILE A 146 -15.94 -5.89 5.24
N ALA A 147 -15.84 -6.75 6.27
CA ALA A 147 -16.28 -8.14 6.19
C ALA A 147 -17.79 -8.26 5.88
N ALA A 148 -18.63 -7.37 6.40
CA ALA A 148 -20.05 -7.33 6.11
C ALA A 148 -20.33 -7.01 4.64
N VAL A 149 -19.66 -6.01 4.07
CA VAL A 149 -19.77 -5.67 2.64
C VAL A 149 -19.26 -6.81 1.75
N LEU A 150 -18.11 -7.41 2.10
CA LEU A 150 -17.59 -8.59 1.39
C LEU A 150 -18.56 -9.78 1.42
N ALA A 151 -19.29 -9.97 2.52
CA ALA A 151 -20.27 -11.04 2.63
C ALA A 151 -21.45 -10.81 1.68
N GLU A 152 -21.92 -9.57 1.57
CA GLU A 152 -23.00 -9.16 0.67
C GLU A 152 -22.60 -9.27 -0.81
N GLU A 153 -21.34 -8.99 -1.13
CA GLU A 153 -20.77 -9.23 -2.47
C GLU A 153 -20.58 -10.73 -2.79
N GLY A 154 -20.82 -11.63 -1.82
CA GLY A 154 -20.81 -13.07 -2.02
C GLY A 154 -19.45 -13.74 -1.78
N PHE A 155 -18.52 -13.09 -1.09
CA PHE A 155 -17.24 -13.70 -0.68
C PHE A 155 -17.35 -14.61 0.54
N ALA A 156 -18.51 -14.65 1.22
CA ALA A 156 -18.70 -15.49 2.39
C ALA A 156 -18.74 -16.99 2.03
N VAL A 157 -17.87 -17.77 2.67
CA VAL A 157 -17.84 -19.23 2.60
C VAL A 157 -18.35 -19.77 3.94
N GLY A 158 -19.49 -20.46 3.92
CA GLY A 158 -20.10 -20.98 5.16
C GLY A 158 -20.48 -19.89 6.17
N GLY A 159 -20.77 -18.66 5.69
CA GLY A 159 -21.11 -17.50 6.52
C GLY A 159 -19.91 -16.74 7.07
N GLN A 160 -18.68 -17.05 6.65
CA GLN A 160 -17.47 -16.36 7.07
C GLN A 160 -16.65 -15.85 5.87
N ILE A 161 -15.96 -14.73 6.04
CA ILE A 161 -14.99 -14.24 5.06
C ILE A 161 -13.67 -15.01 5.23
N VAL A 162 -13.16 -15.56 4.14
CA VAL A 162 -11.91 -16.32 4.12
C VAL A 162 -10.99 -15.78 3.01
N PRO A 163 -9.81 -15.24 3.36
CA PRO A 163 -9.29 -15.06 4.71
C PRO A 163 -10.06 -13.98 5.50
N PRO A 164 -10.11 -14.03 6.85
CA PRO A 164 -10.72 -12.97 7.64
C PRO A 164 -10.10 -11.60 7.35
N VAL A 165 -10.91 -10.54 7.40
CA VAL A 165 -10.38 -9.17 7.32
C VAL A 165 -9.63 -8.87 8.60
N SER A 166 -8.32 -8.63 8.49
CA SER A 166 -7.47 -8.39 9.64
C SER A 166 -6.35 -7.42 9.25
N PHE A 167 -6.31 -6.26 9.89
CA PHE A 167 -5.30 -5.25 9.65
C PHE A 167 -4.99 -4.45 10.92
N HIS A 168 -3.82 -3.84 10.97
CA HIS A 168 -3.37 -2.96 12.03
C HIS A 168 -2.94 -1.62 11.42
N ILE A 169 -3.49 -0.53 11.94
CA ILE A 169 -3.15 0.83 11.52
C ILE A 169 -1.85 1.21 12.25
N THR A 170 -0.79 1.50 11.50
CA THR A 170 0.54 1.68 12.08
C THR A 170 1.41 2.55 11.17
N ALA A 171 2.50 3.08 11.71
CA ALA A 171 3.53 3.70 10.91
C ALA A 171 4.12 2.66 9.95
N LEU A 172 3.99 2.90 8.64
CA LEU A 172 4.52 1.98 7.64
C LEU A 172 6.01 2.20 7.42
N PRO A 173 6.75 1.12 7.12
CA PRO A 173 8.13 1.27 6.68
C PRO A 173 8.19 2.08 5.38
N GLY A 174 9.28 2.84 5.22
CA GLY A 174 9.63 3.40 3.92
C GLY A 174 9.98 2.28 2.94
N PHE A 175 9.59 2.41 1.68
CA PHE A 175 9.91 1.41 0.67
C PHE A 175 11.01 1.93 -0.25
N LEU A 176 12.23 1.41 -0.08
CA LEU A 176 13.32 1.69 -0.99
C LEU A 176 13.12 0.91 -2.28
N VAL A 177 12.89 1.62 -3.36
CA VAL A 177 12.76 1.11 -4.72
C VAL A 177 14.09 1.23 -5.42
N VAL A 178 14.60 0.14 -6.00
CA VAL A 178 15.83 0.13 -6.79
C VAL A 178 15.54 -0.32 -8.22
N SER A 179 15.94 0.51 -9.18
CA SER A 179 15.72 0.30 -10.60
C SER A 179 17.03 0.46 -11.37
N PRO A 180 17.30 -0.36 -12.40
CA PRO A 180 18.46 -0.15 -13.24
C PRO A 180 18.31 1.17 -14.01
N ARG A 181 19.44 1.80 -14.37
CA ARG A 181 19.40 3.11 -15.05
C ARG A 181 18.97 3.01 -16.51
N ASP A 182 19.15 1.84 -17.13
CA ASP A 182 18.94 1.61 -18.56
C ASP A 182 17.51 1.19 -18.94
N ARG A 183 16.66 0.85 -17.97
CA ARG A 183 15.25 0.49 -18.18
C ARG A 183 14.46 0.70 -16.90
N ILE A 184 13.15 0.87 -17.02
CA ILE A 184 12.30 1.01 -15.84
C ILE A 184 11.77 -0.36 -15.42
N GLU A 185 12.33 -0.87 -14.34
CA GLU A 185 12.02 -2.19 -13.77
C GLU A 185 12.25 -2.13 -12.26
N LEU A 186 11.41 -2.81 -11.45
CA LEU A 186 11.73 -3.02 -10.04
C LEU A 186 12.76 -4.16 -9.95
N GLN A 187 14.05 -3.81 -9.86
CA GLN A 187 15.14 -4.78 -9.81
C GLN A 187 15.44 -5.26 -8.39
N SER A 188 15.28 -4.39 -7.40
CA SER A 188 15.45 -4.73 -5.99
C SER A 188 14.64 -3.77 -5.13
N TYR A 189 14.43 -4.14 -3.87
CA TYR A 189 13.79 -3.28 -2.89
C TYR A 189 14.25 -3.58 -1.47
N ALA A 190 13.99 -2.66 -0.55
CA ALA A 190 14.13 -2.88 0.88
C ALA A 190 13.05 -2.12 1.65
N ASN A 191 12.59 -2.68 2.76
CA ASN A 191 11.70 -1.99 3.69
C ASN A 191 12.54 -1.34 4.78
N ILE A 192 12.32 -0.06 5.00
CA ILE A 192 13.10 0.82 5.84
C ILE A 192 12.29 1.16 7.08
N GLU A 193 12.90 1.13 8.27
CA GLU A 193 12.26 1.53 9.52
C GLU A 193 11.52 2.88 9.37
N PRO A 194 10.30 3.03 9.92
CA PRO A 194 9.58 4.29 9.86
C PRO A 194 10.35 5.42 10.58
N GLY A 195 10.11 6.66 10.15
CA GLY A 195 10.63 7.85 10.84
C GLY A 195 12.02 8.32 10.38
N LEU A 196 12.49 7.91 9.20
CA LEU A 196 13.63 8.57 8.56
C LEU A 196 13.27 10.03 8.25
N THR A 197 14.23 10.92 8.49
CA THR A 197 14.11 12.30 8.01
C THR A 197 14.27 12.34 6.50
N ALA A 198 13.77 13.40 5.86
CA ALA A 198 13.98 13.60 4.41
C ALA A 198 15.48 13.67 4.04
N GLU A 199 16.33 14.15 4.94
CA GLU A 199 17.78 14.15 4.75
C GLU A 199 18.36 12.73 4.75
N ASP A 200 17.94 11.89 5.70
CA ASP A 200 18.37 10.49 5.78
C ASP A 200 17.87 9.67 4.58
N GLU A 201 16.64 9.90 4.10
CA GLU A 201 16.14 9.27 2.87
C GLU A 201 17.02 9.61 1.67
N VAL A 202 17.37 10.89 1.50
CA VAL A 202 18.23 11.36 0.40
C VAL A 202 19.63 10.76 0.51
N ALA A 203 20.22 10.77 1.71
CA ALA A 203 21.54 10.20 1.95
C ALA A 203 21.56 8.69 1.64
N LEU A 204 20.51 7.96 2.04
CA LEU A 204 20.36 6.53 1.73
C LEU A 204 20.24 6.29 0.22
N GLU A 205 19.39 7.06 -0.46
CA GLU A 205 19.22 6.97 -1.92
C GLU A 205 20.53 7.25 -2.66
N GLU A 206 21.21 8.35 -2.36
CA GLU A 206 22.46 8.74 -3.01
C GLU A 206 23.58 7.71 -2.78
N LYS A 207 23.64 7.13 -1.58
CA LYS A 207 24.54 6.02 -1.25
C LYS A 207 24.28 4.81 -2.16
N ILE A 208 23.02 4.39 -2.29
CA ILE A 208 22.63 3.26 -3.14
C ILE A 208 22.93 3.56 -4.62
N GLU A 209 22.56 4.75 -5.11
CA GLU A 209 22.76 5.19 -6.50
C GLU A 209 24.25 5.21 -6.85
N THR A 210 25.10 5.78 -5.98
CA THR A 210 26.54 5.94 -6.22
C THR A 210 27.29 4.61 -6.15
N GLU A 211 27.01 3.79 -5.14
CA GLU A 211 27.76 2.56 -4.92
C GLU A 211 27.35 1.41 -5.85
N LEU A 212 26.11 1.43 -6.36
CA LEU A 212 25.56 0.36 -7.21
C LEU A 212 25.31 0.78 -8.66
N ASN A 213 25.46 2.07 -8.98
CA ASN A 213 25.14 2.63 -10.31
C ASN A 213 23.71 2.28 -10.77
N VAL A 214 22.75 2.49 -9.86
CA VAL A 214 21.31 2.25 -10.04
C VAL A 214 20.55 3.57 -9.82
N SER A 215 19.25 3.56 -10.08
CA SER A 215 18.33 4.61 -9.62
C SER A 215 17.63 4.13 -8.34
N ALA A 216 17.53 5.00 -7.34
CA ALA A 216 16.89 4.66 -6.07
C ALA A 216 15.82 5.69 -5.68
N LEU A 217 14.79 5.25 -4.97
CA LEU A 217 13.79 6.14 -4.38
C LEU A 217 13.15 5.47 -3.17
N VAL A 218 13.20 6.13 -2.01
CA VAL A 218 12.35 5.79 -0.87
C VAL A 218 10.97 6.39 -1.11
N VAL A 219 9.94 5.53 -1.12
CA VAL A 219 8.55 5.95 -1.26
C VAL A 219 7.76 5.61 0.00
N PRO A 220 6.81 6.46 0.40
CA PRO A 220 5.85 6.10 1.44
C PRO A 220 4.90 5.03 0.89
N LEU A 221 4.55 4.06 1.75
CA LEU A 221 3.54 3.06 1.43
C LEU A 221 2.15 3.51 1.90
N GLY A 222 1.11 2.99 1.25
CA GLY A 222 -0.28 3.14 1.70
C GLY A 222 -0.75 2.01 2.62
N GLY A 223 -0.27 0.79 2.36
CA GLY A 223 -0.53 -0.44 3.10
C GLY A 223 0.54 -1.49 2.78
N LEU A 224 0.56 -2.58 3.55
CA LEU A 224 1.35 -3.78 3.29
C LEU A 224 0.52 -5.03 3.57
N GLY A 225 0.38 -5.89 2.56
CA GLY A 225 -0.37 -7.15 2.60
C GLY A 225 0.21 -8.26 3.48
N THR A 226 0.82 -7.93 4.62
CA THR A 226 1.09 -8.89 5.70
C THR A 226 -0.22 -9.42 6.30
N TYR A 227 -0.14 -10.39 7.21
CA TYR A 227 -1.31 -10.90 7.93
C TYR A 227 -1.03 -10.96 9.44
N PRO A 228 -1.61 -10.05 10.27
CA PRO A 228 -2.51 -8.96 9.89
C PRO A 228 -1.82 -7.93 8.98
N THR A 229 -2.60 -7.32 8.08
CA THR A 229 -2.13 -6.30 7.13
C THR A 229 -1.69 -5.03 7.86
N MET A 230 -0.66 -4.35 7.40
CA MET A 230 -0.32 -3.01 7.87
C MET A 230 -1.06 -1.97 7.05
N ILE A 231 -1.70 -0.99 7.69
CA ILE A 231 -2.32 0.15 7.00
C ILE A 231 -1.69 1.45 7.51
N TYR A 232 -1.41 2.37 6.60
CA TYR A 232 -0.82 3.66 6.93
C TYR A 232 -1.72 4.49 7.86
N GLU A 233 -1.09 5.10 8.87
CA GLU A 233 -1.72 6.10 9.74
C GLU A 233 -2.09 7.36 8.97
N THR A 234 -3.34 7.43 8.50
CA THR A 234 -3.92 8.62 7.84
C THR A 234 -5.26 9.02 8.45
N SER A 235 -5.53 10.33 8.54
CA SER A 235 -6.82 10.83 9.01
C SER A 235 -7.95 10.68 7.97
N ASN A 236 -7.63 10.16 6.78
CA ASN A 236 -8.60 9.90 5.72
C ASN A 236 -9.24 8.51 5.86
N LEU A 237 -10.39 8.45 6.52
CA LEU A 237 -11.17 7.21 6.69
C LEU A 237 -11.52 6.52 5.36
N ASN A 238 -11.86 7.28 4.32
CA ASN A 238 -12.21 6.70 3.01
C ASN A 238 -11.01 5.96 2.42
N TYR A 239 -9.81 6.55 2.52
CA TYR A 239 -8.57 5.93 2.08
C TYR A 239 -8.22 4.69 2.92
N THR A 240 -8.34 4.75 4.25
CA THR A 240 -8.10 3.59 5.12
C THR A 240 -8.98 2.40 4.76
N LEU A 241 -10.25 2.63 4.46
CA LEU A 241 -11.18 1.57 4.05
C LEU A 241 -10.86 1.02 2.65
N GLU A 242 -10.47 1.88 1.72
CA GLU A 242 -10.00 1.47 0.39
C GLU A 242 -8.74 0.58 0.50
N VAL A 243 -7.74 1.01 1.28
CA VAL A 243 -6.52 0.23 1.52
C VAL A 243 -6.84 -1.08 2.25
N GLY A 244 -7.67 -1.06 3.28
CA GLY A 244 -8.04 -2.28 4.01
C GLY A 244 -8.67 -3.34 3.10
N ALA A 245 -9.53 -2.92 2.16
CA ALA A 245 -10.11 -3.81 1.16
C ALA A 245 -9.12 -4.20 0.03
N HIS A 246 -8.23 -3.30 -0.36
CA HIS A 246 -7.15 -3.56 -1.31
C HIS A 246 -6.23 -4.68 -0.80
N GLU A 247 -5.73 -4.54 0.41
CA GLU A 247 -4.81 -5.51 1.02
C GLU A 247 -5.51 -6.83 1.37
N TRP A 248 -6.80 -6.79 1.74
CA TRP A 248 -7.59 -8.01 1.86
C TRP A 248 -7.70 -8.74 0.51
N THR A 249 -7.81 -8.01 -0.61
CA THR A 249 -7.85 -8.61 -1.94
C THR A 249 -6.54 -9.32 -2.28
N HIS A 250 -5.39 -8.74 -1.91
CA HIS A 250 -4.09 -9.43 -2.00
C HIS A 250 -4.11 -10.75 -1.22
N ASN A 251 -4.50 -10.71 0.05
CA ASN A 251 -4.61 -11.91 0.90
C ASN A 251 -5.56 -12.96 0.32
N TYR A 252 -6.68 -12.53 -0.28
CA TYR A 252 -7.59 -13.40 -0.99
C TYR A 252 -6.92 -14.03 -2.23
N LEU A 253 -6.18 -13.25 -3.01
CA LEU A 253 -5.48 -13.73 -4.21
C LEU A 253 -4.28 -14.63 -3.90
N THR A 254 -3.62 -14.48 -2.75
CA THR A 254 -2.45 -15.27 -2.34
C THR A 254 -2.64 -16.79 -2.46
N LEU A 255 -3.86 -17.29 -2.22
CA LEU A 255 -4.18 -18.71 -2.30
C LEU A 255 -4.65 -19.17 -3.70
N ARG A 256 -4.57 -18.30 -4.70
CA ARG A 256 -5.09 -18.51 -6.05
C ARG A 256 -3.97 -18.37 -7.10
N PRO A 257 -4.13 -18.94 -8.31
CA PRO A 257 -3.06 -18.95 -9.30
C PRO A 257 -2.44 -17.58 -9.59
N LEU A 258 -3.22 -16.52 -9.69
CA LEU A 258 -2.71 -15.17 -9.92
C LEU A 258 -1.79 -14.69 -8.77
N GLY A 259 -2.18 -14.91 -7.51
CA GLY A 259 -1.36 -14.52 -6.36
C GLY A 259 -0.14 -15.41 -6.16
N ILE A 260 -0.26 -16.72 -6.43
CA ILE A 260 0.89 -17.65 -6.39
C ILE A 260 1.96 -17.22 -7.41
N ASN A 261 1.54 -16.71 -8.56
CA ASN A 261 2.43 -16.23 -9.62
C ASN A 261 2.64 -14.71 -9.60
N TYR A 262 2.42 -14.04 -8.45
CA TYR A 262 2.58 -12.58 -8.33
C TYR A 262 3.95 -12.10 -8.81
N GLU A 263 5.02 -12.78 -8.38
CA GLU A 263 6.41 -12.51 -8.82
C GLU A 263 6.80 -13.23 -10.13
N GLY A 264 5.85 -13.89 -10.80
CA GLY A 264 6.11 -14.68 -12.00
C GLY A 264 6.41 -13.83 -13.23
N SER A 265 5.84 -12.63 -13.33
CA SER A 265 6.11 -11.64 -14.38
C SER A 265 5.63 -10.24 -14.00
N PRO A 266 6.19 -9.17 -14.57
CA PRO A 266 5.69 -7.81 -14.39
C PRO A 266 4.21 -7.66 -14.72
N GLU A 267 3.71 -8.37 -15.74
CA GLU A 267 2.31 -8.31 -16.16
C GLU A 267 1.37 -8.93 -15.12
N LEU A 268 1.72 -10.09 -14.56
CA LEU A 268 0.91 -10.73 -13.51
C LEU A 268 0.87 -9.89 -12.23
N ARG A 269 1.99 -9.24 -11.88
CA ARG A 269 2.03 -8.27 -10.80
C ARG A 269 1.08 -7.10 -11.07
N THR A 270 1.16 -6.47 -12.24
CA THR A 270 0.22 -5.40 -12.63
C THR A 270 -1.23 -5.88 -12.62
N MET A 271 -1.51 -7.10 -13.08
CA MET A 271 -2.87 -7.67 -13.02
C MET A 271 -3.38 -7.75 -11.59
N ASN A 272 -2.54 -8.23 -10.67
CA ASN A 272 -2.89 -8.36 -9.26
C ASN A 272 -3.12 -6.98 -8.61
N GLU A 273 -2.18 -6.04 -8.77
CA GLU A 273 -2.29 -4.68 -8.23
C GLU A 273 -3.55 -3.96 -8.71
N VAL A 274 -3.82 -3.98 -10.03
CA VAL A 274 -5.00 -3.30 -10.57
C VAL A 274 -6.29 -3.95 -10.07
N ALA A 275 -6.31 -5.28 -9.88
CA ALA A 275 -7.47 -5.96 -9.31
C ALA A 275 -7.71 -5.58 -7.85
N ALA A 276 -6.66 -5.56 -7.04
CA ALA A 276 -6.71 -5.12 -5.65
C ALA A 276 -7.16 -3.66 -5.54
N THR A 277 -6.70 -2.78 -6.44
CA THR A 277 -7.17 -1.38 -6.46
C THR A 277 -8.64 -1.25 -6.81
N LEU A 278 -9.11 -1.94 -7.86
CA LEU A 278 -10.52 -1.88 -8.25
C LEU A 278 -11.43 -2.42 -7.15
N ALA A 279 -11.08 -3.56 -6.55
CA ALA A 279 -11.80 -4.13 -5.42
C ALA A 279 -11.77 -3.21 -4.20
N GLY A 280 -10.60 -2.66 -3.85
CA GLY A 280 -10.42 -1.72 -2.76
C GLY A 280 -11.34 -0.50 -2.88
N GLN A 281 -11.37 0.12 -4.06
CA GLN A 281 -12.21 1.28 -4.35
C GLN A 281 -13.70 0.96 -4.22
N GLU A 282 -14.16 -0.12 -4.84
CA GLU A 282 -15.58 -0.48 -4.83
C GLU A 282 -16.07 -0.87 -3.43
N ILE A 283 -15.33 -1.73 -2.73
CA ILE A 283 -15.68 -2.19 -1.38
C ILE A 283 -15.59 -1.02 -0.40
N GLY A 284 -14.51 -0.23 -0.45
CA GLY A 284 -14.32 0.94 0.41
C GLY A 284 -15.45 1.97 0.26
N GLN A 285 -15.87 2.26 -0.98
CA GLN A 285 -17.00 3.14 -1.25
C GLN A 285 -18.32 2.60 -0.68
N GLN A 286 -18.57 1.30 -0.79
CA GLN A 286 -19.77 0.68 -0.22
C GLN A 286 -19.78 0.76 1.31
N VAL A 287 -18.63 0.54 1.96
CA VAL A 287 -18.50 0.69 3.42
C VAL A 287 -18.79 2.14 3.83
N ILE A 288 -18.19 3.12 3.16
CA ILE A 288 -18.45 4.55 3.42
C ILE A 288 -19.93 4.89 3.24
N ALA A 289 -20.53 4.50 2.12
CA ALA A 289 -21.94 4.80 1.84
C ALA A 289 -22.88 4.21 2.91
N ARG A 290 -22.55 3.04 3.46
CA ARG A 290 -23.37 2.35 4.45
C ARG A 290 -23.22 2.89 5.87
N TYR A 291 -21.99 3.10 6.33
CA TYR A 291 -21.71 3.38 7.75
C TYR A 291 -21.37 4.85 8.02
N TYR A 292 -20.86 5.56 7.02
CA TYR A 292 -20.41 6.96 7.13
C TYR A 292 -20.98 7.80 5.96
N PRO A 293 -22.31 7.85 5.77
CA PRO A 293 -22.92 8.54 4.63
C PRO A 293 -22.53 10.02 4.53
N GLU A 294 -22.20 10.66 5.65
CA GLU A 294 -21.68 12.02 5.73
C GLU A 294 -20.25 12.20 5.17
N ARG A 295 -19.51 11.10 4.98
CA ARG A 295 -18.15 11.07 4.40
C ARG A 295 -18.15 10.63 2.94
N VAL A 296 -19.31 10.36 2.35
CA VAL A 296 -19.42 10.06 0.91
C VAL A 296 -18.90 11.27 0.13
N PRO A 297 -17.89 11.10 -0.75
CA PRO A 297 -17.40 12.20 -1.57
C PRO A 297 -18.56 12.77 -2.39
N PRO A 298 -18.67 14.11 -2.51
CA PRO A 298 -19.70 14.69 -3.34
C PRO A 298 -19.60 14.11 -4.76
N PRO A 299 -20.72 13.72 -5.40
CA PRO A 299 -20.67 13.19 -6.75
C PRO A 299 -19.93 14.20 -7.64
N PRO A 300 -19.06 13.73 -8.55
CA PRO A 300 -18.46 14.63 -9.54
C PRO A 300 -19.61 15.37 -10.19
N VAL A 301 -19.58 16.71 -10.12
CA VAL A 301 -20.69 17.56 -10.55
C VAL A 301 -21.13 17.08 -11.93
N PRO A 302 -22.36 16.55 -12.09
CA PRO A 302 -22.84 16.18 -13.41
C PRO A 302 -22.72 17.42 -14.26
N THR A 303 -22.07 17.33 -15.41
CA THR A 303 -22.24 18.36 -16.42
C THR A 303 -23.69 18.24 -16.87
N VAL A 304 -24.58 18.92 -16.15
CA VAL A 304 -25.99 19.04 -16.50
C VAL A 304 -25.97 19.70 -17.87
N ALA A 305 -26.35 18.96 -18.90
CA ALA A 305 -26.71 19.56 -20.18
C ALA A 305 -27.83 20.57 -19.88
N PRO A 306 -27.61 21.89 -19.98
CA PRO A 306 -28.63 22.84 -19.60
C PRO A 306 -29.63 22.90 -20.76
N THR A 307 -30.81 22.33 -20.56
CA THR A 307 -31.98 22.75 -21.32
C THR A 307 -32.52 23.98 -20.59
N LEU A 308 -32.24 25.17 -21.16
CA LEU A 308 -32.93 26.47 -21.05
C LEU A 308 -31.90 27.63 -21.05
N ALA A 309 -31.82 28.30 -22.20
CA ALA A 309 -31.07 29.54 -22.51
C ALA A 309 -29.52 29.47 -22.36
N PRO A 310 -28.75 29.84 -23.41
CA PRO A 310 -27.30 29.70 -23.41
C PRO A 310 -26.65 30.82 -22.59
N ALA A 311 -26.37 30.57 -21.32
CA ALA A 311 -25.21 31.18 -20.69
C ALA A 311 -23.96 30.49 -21.28
N PRO A 312 -22.89 31.22 -21.61
CA PRO A 312 -21.67 30.61 -22.11
C PRO A 312 -21.18 29.62 -21.05
N THR A 313 -21.23 28.34 -21.40
CA THR A 313 -20.59 27.26 -20.66
C THR A 313 -19.12 27.66 -20.52
N PRO A 314 -18.52 27.66 -19.33
CA PRO A 314 -17.07 27.76 -19.25
C PRO A 314 -16.53 26.55 -20.02
N THR A 315 -15.93 26.80 -21.18
CA THR A 315 -15.16 25.80 -21.91
C THR A 315 -14.18 25.21 -20.90
N PRO A 316 -14.13 23.88 -20.69
CA PRO A 316 -13.01 23.28 -19.97
C PRO A 316 -11.74 23.80 -20.64
N ASP A 317 -10.89 24.51 -19.91
CA ASP A 317 -9.68 25.10 -20.50
C ASP A 317 -8.85 23.95 -21.09
N PRO A 318 -8.71 23.87 -22.43
CA PRO A 318 -7.93 22.82 -23.06
C PRO A 318 -6.43 22.95 -22.73
N ASN A 319 -6.02 24.04 -22.08
CA ASN A 319 -4.66 24.25 -21.56
C ASN A 319 -4.53 23.94 -20.06
N ARG A 320 -5.57 23.45 -19.38
CA ARG A 320 -5.45 23.04 -17.98
C ARG A 320 -4.43 21.90 -17.89
N PHE A 321 -3.42 22.08 -17.04
CA PHE A 321 -2.41 21.06 -16.79
C PHE A 321 -3.08 19.77 -16.27
N ASP A 322 -3.08 18.73 -17.11
CA ASP A 322 -3.55 17.40 -16.75
C ASP A 322 -2.35 16.57 -16.29
N PHE A 323 -2.23 16.37 -14.98
CA PHE A 323 -1.14 15.62 -14.38
C PHE A 323 -0.98 14.22 -14.99
N ASN A 324 -2.08 13.50 -15.19
CA ASN A 324 -2.06 12.11 -15.66
C ASN A 324 -1.57 12.05 -17.11
N LEU A 325 -2.08 12.93 -17.97
CA LEU A 325 -1.60 13.05 -19.34
C LEU A 325 -0.12 13.45 -19.38
N GLN A 326 0.26 14.47 -18.62
CA GLN A 326 1.64 14.98 -18.59
C GLN A 326 2.63 13.95 -18.02
N MET A 327 2.21 13.12 -17.07
CA MET A 327 3.01 12.01 -16.54
C MET A 327 3.12 10.87 -17.54
N HIS A 328 2.05 10.57 -18.29
CA HIS A 328 2.09 9.58 -19.36
C HIS A 328 3.05 9.98 -20.48
N GLU A 329 2.94 11.21 -20.98
CA GLU A 329 3.86 11.75 -22.00
C GLU A 329 5.31 11.68 -21.53
N THR A 330 5.54 12.04 -20.26
CA THR A 330 6.87 11.94 -19.64
C THR A 330 7.37 10.50 -19.68
N ARG A 331 6.55 9.54 -19.23
CA ARG A 331 6.90 8.12 -19.19
C ARG A 331 7.22 7.57 -20.59
N VAL A 332 6.36 7.83 -21.57
CA VAL A 332 6.55 7.36 -22.95
C VAL A 332 7.87 7.89 -23.52
N LYS A 333 8.18 9.17 -23.28
CA LYS A 333 9.42 9.76 -23.78
C LYS A 333 10.66 9.18 -23.09
N VAL A 334 10.58 8.90 -21.80
CA VAL A 334 11.66 8.22 -21.07
C VAL A 334 11.90 6.83 -21.63
N ASP A 335 10.85 6.04 -21.87
CA ASP A 335 10.98 4.70 -22.48
C ASP A 335 11.67 4.77 -23.85
N GLU A 336 11.36 5.76 -24.69
CA GLU A 336 12.05 5.99 -25.98
C GLU A 336 13.55 6.27 -25.81
N LEU A 337 13.90 7.15 -24.87
CA LEU A 337 15.29 7.54 -24.61
C LEU A 337 16.10 6.36 -24.05
N LEU A 338 15.52 5.61 -23.12
CA LEU A 338 16.13 4.40 -22.54
C LEU A 338 16.32 3.31 -23.58
N ALA A 339 15.33 3.06 -24.44
CA ALA A 339 15.43 2.11 -25.55
C ALA A 339 16.53 2.50 -26.57
N ALA A 340 16.83 3.79 -26.70
CA ALA A 340 17.92 4.31 -27.52
C ALA A 340 19.29 4.31 -26.80
N GLY A 341 19.38 3.82 -25.56
CA GLY A 341 20.60 3.83 -24.74
C GLY A 341 20.99 5.21 -24.18
N LYS A 342 20.09 6.20 -24.25
CA LYS A 342 20.34 7.59 -23.89
C LYS A 342 20.00 7.87 -22.42
N ILE A 343 20.66 7.17 -21.50
CA ILE A 343 20.37 7.19 -20.06
C ILE A 343 20.44 8.61 -19.48
N ALA A 344 21.56 9.32 -19.70
CA ALA A 344 21.74 10.67 -19.16
C ALA A 344 20.72 11.68 -19.73
N GLU A 345 20.31 11.52 -21.01
CA GLU A 345 19.26 12.36 -21.60
C GLU A 345 17.90 12.06 -20.97
N ALA A 346 17.60 10.79 -20.68
CA ALA A 346 16.36 10.38 -20.01
C ALA A 346 16.27 10.96 -18.60
N GLU A 347 17.36 10.88 -17.82
CA GLU A 347 17.44 11.44 -16.46
C GLU A 347 17.31 12.96 -16.45
N ALA A 348 18.02 13.65 -17.35
CA ALA A 348 17.90 15.11 -17.49
C ALA A 348 16.49 15.52 -17.92
N TYR A 349 15.85 14.75 -18.80
CA TYR A 349 14.46 14.99 -19.20
C TYR A 349 13.49 14.80 -18.03
N MET A 350 13.65 13.74 -17.21
CA MET A 350 12.82 13.54 -16.02
C MET A 350 12.97 14.68 -15.02
N GLU A 351 14.18 15.17 -14.74
CA GLU A 351 14.36 16.32 -13.86
C GLU A 351 13.71 17.58 -14.43
N ALA A 352 13.86 17.85 -15.73
CA ALA A 352 13.18 18.97 -16.38
C ALA A 352 11.66 18.88 -16.25
N ARG A 353 11.09 17.67 -16.37
CA ARG A 353 9.65 17.44 -16.19
C ARG A 353 9.22 17.58 -14.74
N ARG A 354 10.03 17.14 -13.77
CA ARG A 354 9.78 17.33 -12.33
C ARG A 354 9.61 18.81 -11.97
N GLN A 355 10.42 19.69 -12.54
CA GLN A 355 10.29 21.14 -12.36
C GLN A 355 8.97 21.67 -12.91
N VAL A 356 8.54 21.20 -14.10
CA VAL A 356 7.23 21.55 -14.66
C VAL A 356 6.09 21.11 -13.75
N PHE A 357 6.15 19.91 -13.17
CA PHE A 357 5.15 19.44 -12.20
C PHE A 357 5.12 20.35 -10.96
N LEU A 358 6.29 20.74 -10.45
CA LEU A 358 6.41 21.65 -9.31
C LEU A 358 5.79 23.02 -9.58
N ASP A 359 6.04 23.59 -10.76
CA ASP A 359 5.48 24.88 -11.19
C ASP A 359 3.94 24.85 -11.26
N HIS A 360 3.35 23.67 -11.48
CA HIS A 360 1.91 23.44 -11.50
C HIS A 360 1.34 22.93 -10.16
N GLY A 361 2.13 22.99 -9.09
CA GLY A 361 1.70 22.66 -7.72
C GLY A 361 1.84 21.18 -7.33
N TYR A 362 2.39 20.34 -8.20
CA TYR A 362 2.64 18.93 -7.92
C TYR A 362 4.04 18.73 -7.33
N ARG A 363 4.11 18.53 -6.02
CA ARG A 363 5.38 18.37 -5.30
C ARG A 363 5.90 16.95 -5.46
N ILE A 364 6.77 16.74 -6.44
CA ILE A 364 7.51 15.48 -6.62
C ILE A 364 8.94 15.68 -6.13
N ARG A 365 9.35 14.92 -5.10
CA ARG A 365 10.70 15.00 -4.51
C ARG A 365 11.77 14.62 -5.53
N LYS A 366 11.60 13.47 -6.18
CA LYS A 366 12.53 12.92 -7.18
C LYS A 366 11.74 12.17 -8.26
N LEU A 367 12.07 12.42 -9.52
CA LEU A 367 11.48 11.75 -10.69
C LEU A 367 12.60 11.01 -11.43
N ASN A 368 12.65 9.69 -11.30
CA ASN A 368 13.67 8.83 -11.90
C ASN A 368 13.06 7.47 -12.30
N GLN A 369 13.89 6.53 -12.74
CA GLN A 369 13.46 5.18 -13.12
C GLN A 369 12.78 4.45 -11.95
N ALA A 370 13.29 4.60 -10.72
CA ALA A 370 12.68 4.02 -9.52
C ALA A 370 11.27 4.57 -9.24
N TYR A 371 11.04 5.88 -9.42
CA TYR A 371 9.71 6.48 -9.35
C TYR A 371 8.73 5.75 -10.29
N PHE A 372 9.10 5.59 -11.56
CA PHE A 372 8.25 4.94 -12.54
C PHE A 372 8.14 3.43 -12.34
N ALA A 373 9.15 2.78 -11.78
CA ALA A 373 9.13 1.34 -11.48
C ALA A 373 8.12 1.01 -10.37
N PHE A 374 7.91 1.94 -9.44
CA PHE A 374 6.91 1.81 -8.38
C PHE A 374 5.55 2.36 -8.81
N TYR A 375 5.43 3.68 -9.03
CA TYR A 375 4.14 4.33 -9.33
C TYR A 375 3.54 3.95 -10.69
N GLY A 376 4.35 3.41 -11.61
CA GLY A 376 3.85 2.87 -12.87
C GLY A 376 2.97 1.64 -12.68
N ALA A 377 3.28 0.77 -11.71
CA ALA A 377 2.49 -0.43 -11.42
C ALA A 377 1.12 -0.10 -10.81
N TYR A 378 1.03 0.99 -10.05
CA TYR A 378 -0.21 1.44 -9.39
C TYR A 378 -1.09 2.36 -10.24
N ASN A 379 -0.71 2.66 -11.49
CA ASN A 379 -1.48 3.60 -12.31
C ASN A 379 -2.70 2.92 -12.97
N ILE A 380 -3.89 3.32 -12.56
CA ILE A 380 -5.18 2.76 -13.01
C ILE A 380 -5.69 3.48 -14.29
N GLY A 381 -4.83 4.18 -15.05
CA GLY A 381 -5.22 4.96 -16.23
C GLY A 381 -4.05 5.41 -17.13
N LEU A 382 -4.24 6.49 -17.88
CA LEU A 382 -3.12 7.20 -18.51
C LEU A 382 -2.27 7.82 -17.39
N GLY A 383 -0.97 7.52 -17.36
CA GLY A 383 -0.04 8.13 -16.42
C GLY A 383 1.30 7.39 -16.36
N ALA A 384 1.85 7.20 -15.16
CA ALA A 384 3.17 6.61 -14.93
C ALA A 384 3.38 5.19 -15.52
N GLY A 385 2.30 4.48 -15.88
CA GLY A 385 2.33 3.15 -16.49
C GLY A 385 2.74 3.11 -17.98
N GLY A 386 2.85 4.26 -18.65
CA GLY A 386 3.35 4.31 -20.03
C GLY A 386 2.45 3.56 -21.02
N ARG A 387 3.04 2.76 -21.91
CA ARG A 387 2.33 1.97 -22.94
C ARG A 387 1.82 0.61 -22.44
N ASP A 388 1.80 0.37 -21.13
CA ASP A 388 1.41 -0.94 -20.57
C ASP A 388 -0.06 -1.29 -20.92
N PRO A 389 -0.31 -2.36 -21.70
CA PRO A 389 -1.67 -2.77 -22.07
C PRO A 389 -2.41 -3.52 -20.95
N VAL A 390 -1.74 -3.91 -19.87
CA VAL A 390 -2.30 -4.79 -18.84
C VAL A 390 -3.41 -4.10 -18.06
N GLY A 391 -3.16 -2.91 -17.50
CA GLY A 391 -4.15 -2.17 -16.71
C GLY A 391 -5.48 -1.93 -17.45
N PRO A 392 -5.46 -1.41 -18.70
CA PRO A 392 -6.67 -1.28 -19.51
C PRO A 392 -7.42 -2.60 -19.73
N ALA A 393 -6.71 -3.72 -19.93
CA ALA A 393 -7.34 -5.03 -20.11
C ALA A 393 -8.01 -5.51 -18.81
N VAL A 394 -7.39 -5.33 -17.64
CA VAL A 394 -8.01 -5.68 -16.34
C VAL A 394 -9.29 -4.89 -16.13
N ARG A 395 -9.30 -3.58 -16.46
CA ARG A 395 -10.52 -2.75 -16.39
C ARG A 395 -11.60 -3.24 -17.34
N GLN A 396 -11.24 -3.58 -18.58
CA GLN A 396 -12.19 -4.14 -19.52
C GLN A 396 -12.83 -5.43 -19.01
N LEU A 397 -12.05 -6.30 -18.33
CA LEU A 397 -12.60 -7.48 -17.67
C LEU A 397 -13.56 -7.09 -16.53
N ARG A 398 -13.20 -6.10 -15.72
CA ARG A 398 -14.08 -5.60 -14.65
C ARG A 398 -15.39 -5.04 -15.20
N ASP A 399 -15.35 -4.23 -16.25
CA ASP A 399 -16.52 -3.62 -16.89
C ASP A 399 -17.47 -4.66 -17.50
N ARG A 400 -16.92 -5.79 -17.97
CA ARG A 400 -17.69 -6.94 -18.47
C ARG A 400 -18.24 -7.84 -17.36
N SER A 401 -17.78 -7.68 -16.13
CA SER A 401 -18.15 -8.52 -14.99
C SER A 401 -19.39 -7.97 -14.28
N GLN A 402 -20.32 -8.85 -13.91
CA GLN A 402 -21.59 -8.46 -13.26
C GLN A 402 -21.39 -7.92 -11.84
N SER A 403 -20.34 -8.34 -11.15
CA SER A 403 -19.99 -7.92 -9.79
C SER A 403 -18.48 -8.00 -9.57
N ILE A 404 -17.98 -7.40 -8.49
CA ILE A 404 -16.57 -7.51 -8.11
C ILE A 404 -16.18 -8.97 -7.79
N LYS A 405 -17.12 -9.75 -7.25
CA LYS A 405 -16.95 -11.19 -7.03
C LYS A 405 -16.76 -11.96 -8.33
N ALA A 406 -17.60 -11.73 -9.33
CA ALA A 406 -17.47 -12.39 -10.63
C ALA A 406 -16.15 -12.02 -11.33
N PHE A 407 -15.73 -10.76 -11.20
CA PHE A 407 -14.45 -10.26 -11.68
C PHE A 407 -13.28 -11.00 -11.02
N LEU A 408 -13.20 -10.99 -9.68
CA LEU A 408 -12.11 -11.64 -8.94
C LEU A 408 -12.12 -13.17 -9.11
N ASP A 409 -13.30 -13.80 -9.17
CA ASP A 409 -13.42 -15.23 -9.48
C ASP A 409 -12.85 -15.60 -10.84
N THR A 410 -12.92 -14.69 -11.82
CA THR A 410 -12.40 -14.95 -13.17
C THR A 410 -10.90 -14.66 -13.22
N LEU A 411 -10.51 -13.46 -12.79
CA LEU A 411 -9.13 -12.99 -12.90
C LEU A 411 -8.17 -13.84 -12.05
N SER A 412 -8.60 -14.29 -10.87
CA SER A 412 -7.71 -14.95 -9.93
C SER A 412 -7.18 -16.32 -10.36
N TRP A 413 -7.80 -16.96 -11.36
CA TRP A 413 -7.32 -18.21 -11.95
C TRP A 413 -6.37 -18.01 -13.13
N MET A 414 -6.13 -16.77 -13.55
CA MET A 414 -5.21 -16.47 -14.64
C MET A 414 -3.77 -16.65 -14.20
N THR A 415 -2.96 -17.22 -15.10
CA THR A 415 -1.54 -17.53 -14.90
C THR A 415 -0.65 -16.85 -15.93
N SER A 416 -1.25 -16.16 -16.91
CA SER A 416 -0.53 -15.35 -17.88
C SER A 416 -1.34 -14.12 -18.30
N PHE A 417 -0.65 -13.10 -18.84
CA PHE A 417 -1.34 -11.99 -19.50
C PHE A 417 -2.16 -12.43 -20.73
N GLY A 418 -1.75 -13.52 -21.39
CA GLY A 418 -2.49 -14.11 -22.51
C GLY A 418 -3.90 -14.55 -22.11
N ASP A 419 -4.06 -15.10 -20.90
CA ASP A 419 -5.36 -15.52 -20.35
C ASP A 419 -6.31 -14.32 -20.24
N LEU A 420 -5.78 -13.17 -19.76
CA LEU A 420 -6.54 -11.93 -19.66
C LEU A 420 -6.91 -11.40 -21.05
N GLN A 421 -5.97 -11.40 -21.99
CA GLN A 421 -6.23 -10.99 -23.38
C GLN A 421 -7.31 -11.84 -24.05
N GLU A 422 -7.37 -13.14 -23.75
CA GLU A 422 -8.43 -14.01 -24.27
C GLU A 422 -9.79 -13.70 -23.64
N ALA A 423 -9.84 -13.44 -22.34
CA ALA A 423 -11.07 -13.12 -21.63
C ALA A 423 -11.70 -11.78 -22.04
N VAL A 424 -10.92 -10.84 -22.56
CA VAL A 424 -11.38 -9.50 -22.97
C VAL A 424 -11.46 -9.28 -24.49
N LYS A 425 -11.23 -10.32 -25.29
CA LYS A 425 -11.68 -10.33 -26.69
C LYS A 425 -13.21 -10.26 -26.69
#